data_AF-A0A951ZL09-F1
#
_entry.id   AF-A0A951ZL09-F1
#
_cell.length_a   1.000
_cell.length_b   1.000
_cell.length_c   1.000
_cell.angle_alpha   90.00
_cell.angle_beta   90.00
_cell.angle_gamma   90.00
#
_symmetry.space_group_name_H-M   'P 1'
#
loop_
_entity.id
_entity.type
_entity.pdbx_description
1 polymer ?
#
loop_
_entity_poly.entity_id
_entity_poly.type
_entity_poly.pdbx_seq_one_letter_code
_entity_poly.pdbx_strand_id
1 'polypeptide(L)'
;HAKFRFVPTGHGFGGNENCAEFCPKSYYLFLDNVQRGQNLIWRATCGLNPLFPQAGTWIYDRANWCPGASVQVFDHDITQYITPGTSCLIDVNMQPFNNVNNNNCSYIMEGQVFYYTPITRSLDAEMLEIIAPSNDKNHRRENPICDNAIVVIRNTGSQPLTSATIEYGVVGGMMQTHTWTGNLSFMQTDTVILGNMLDWTNASGEKKFRAGIQQINGSPDSFILNNVQESAYEIPPMYPDTIVIYFKSNSYPNENTYRLFDAQGNVILSRFGMAANTIYRDTIALTPGCYTLELLDSDGDGISFWANSDGNGAFRIQKINPQGTLKTFNGDFGSSIVHHFTTGFYVGIDESTTFTADIFPNPTSGTLHIYYDAQNTLVNGWCITHITGQQVMQGQLSANDGNQHTIQLHGMASGLYILQLTHSGQVVYTSKFILQSE
;
A
#
# COMPACT_ATOMS: atom_id res chain seq x y z
N HIS A 1 -0.82 -3.24 -34.38
CA HIS A 1 -0.35 -3.85 -33.12
C HIS A 1 -1.53 -4.59 -32.51
N ALA A 2 -1.30 -5.69 -31.78
CA ALA A 2 -2.35 -6.44 -31.11
C ALA A 2 -1.87 -7.09 -29.81
N LYS A 3 -2.79 -7.24 -28.87
CA LYS A 3 -2.52 -7.74 -27.53
C LYS A 3 -3.63 -8.68 -27.07
N PHE A 4 -3.26 -9.79 -26.45
CA PHE A 4 -4.19 -10.63 -25.70
C PHE A 4 -4.02 -10.35 -24.21
N ARG A 5 -5.11 -10.00 -23.54
CA ARG A 5 -5.17 -9.77 -22.10
C ARG A 5 -5.89 -10.92 -21.44
N PHE A 6 -5.34 -11.45 -20.37
CA PHE A 6 -5.92 -12.53 -19.60
C PHE A 6 -5.91 -12.21 -18.11
N VAL A 7 -7.06 -12.42 -17.44
CA VAL A 7 -7.25 -12.12 -16.02
C VAL A 7 -7.86 -13.34 -15.31
N PRO A 8 -7.05 -14.34 -14.92
CA PRO A 8 -7.52 -15.51 -14.19
C PRO A 8 -7.44 -15.32 -12.68
N THR A 9 -8.36 -15.94 -11.94
CA THR A 9 -8.27 -16.13 -10.47
C THR A 9 -8.69 -17.54 -10.11
N GLY A 10 -7.96 -18.18 -9.19
CA GLY A 10 -8.30 -19.50 -8.67
C GLY A 10 -9.12 -19.43 -7.40
N HIS A 11 -10.13 -20.30 -7.27
CA HIS A 11 -11.09 -20.32 -6.16
C HIS A 11 -11.33 -21.74 -5.66
N GLY A 12 -11.67 -21.84 -4.37
CA GLY A 12 -11.89 -23.10 -3.67
C GLY A 12 -10.60 -23.68 -3.09
N PHE A 13 -10.73 -24.46 -2.03
CA PHE A 13 -9.60 -25.02 -1.29
C PHE A 13 -9.94 -26.45 -0.83
N GLY A 14 -8.92 -27.24 -0.49
CA GLY A 14 -9.03 -28.65 -0.14
C GLY A 14 -8.55 -29.61 -1.23
N GLY A 15 -8.85 -30.90 -1.04
CA GLY A 15 -8.25 -31.99 -1.84
C GLY A 15 -6.74 -32.14 -1.58
N ASN A 16 -6.02 -32.78 -2.50
CA ASN A 16 -4.59 -33.09 -2.30
C ASN A 16 -3.65 -31.89 -2.47
N GLU A 17 -3.97 -30.96 -3.37
CA GLU A 17 -3.07 -29.86 -3.74
C GLU A 17 -3.55 -28.49 -3.21
N ASN A 18 -4.65 -28.46 -2.45
CA ASN A 18 -5.29 -27.24 -1.96
C ASN A 18 -5.72 -26.25 -3.07
N CYS A 19 -5.96 -26.77 -4.27
CA CYS A 19 -6.38 -26.00 -5.42
C CYS A 19 -7.87 -25.58 -5.34
N ALA A 20 -8.27 -24.47 -5.96
CA ALA A 20 -7.47 -23.60 -6.83
C ALA A 20 -7.06 -22.27 -6.17
N GLU A 21 -7.48 -21.99 -4.93
CA GLU A 21 -7.18 -20.72 -4.25
C GLU A 21 -5.74 -20.66 -3.75
N PHE A 22 -5.25 -21.73 -3.12
CA PHE A 22 -3.96 -21.75 -2.41
C PHE A 22 -2.90 -22.61 -3.09
N CYS A 23 -3.12 -22.96 -4.36
CA CYS A 23 -2.16 -23.72 -5.15
C CYS A 23 -1.66 -22.88 -6.34
N PRO A 24 -0.35 -22.68 -6.51
CA PRO A 24 0.20 -22.01 -7.68
C PRO A 24 0.09 -22.91 -8.91
N LYS A 25 -0.53 -22.41 -9.99
CA LYS A 25 -0.65 -23.09 -11.29
C LYS A 25 -0.39 -22.12 -12.43
N SER A 26 0.28 -22.59 -13.46
CA SER A 26 0.47 -21.80 -14.69
C SER A 26 -0.70 -21.98 -15.66
N TYR A 27 -0.90 -21.00 -16.53
CA TYR A 27 -1.58 -21.21 -17.80
C TYR A 27 -0.61 -21.05 -18.96
N TYR A 28 -1.00 -21.58 -20.11
CA TYR A 28 -0.24 -21.58 -21.35
C TYR A 28 -1.11 -21.01 -22.47
N LEU A 29 -0.64 -19.93 -23.09
CA LEU A 29 -1.30 -19.29 -24.23
C LEU A 29 -0.80 -19.90 -25.53
N PHE A 30 -1.71 -20.41 -26.34
CA PHE A 30 -1.45 -20.94 -27.67
C PHE A 30 -2.12 -20.06 -28.74
N LEU A 31 -1.38 -19.79 -29.82
CA LEU A 31 -1.89 -19.18 -31.04
C LEU A 31 -1.67 -20.17 -32.19
N ASP A 32 -2.76 -20.60 -32.83
CA ASP A 32 -2.76 -21.64 -33.87
C ASP A 32 -1.98 -22.90 -33.45
N ASN A 33 -2.27 -23.40 -32.24
CA ASN A 33 -1.64 -24.57 -31.62
C ASN A 33 -0.14 -24.43 -31.30
N VAL A 34 0.45 -23.24 -31.41
CA VAL A 34 1.83 -22.96 -30.97
C VAL A 34 1.81 -22.16 -29.69
N GLN A 35 2.48 -22.62 -28.64
CA GLN A 35 2.58 -21.88 -27.38
C GLN A 35 3.35 -20.58 -27.58
N ARG A 36 2.75 -19.45 -27.23
CA ARG A 36 3.33 -18.09 -27.36
C ARG A 36 3.51 -17.37 -26.04
N GLY A 37 2.83 -17.82 -24.99
CA GLY A 37 2.90 -17.20 -23.66
C GLY A 37 2.67 -18.20 -22.54
N GLN A 38 3.09 -17.82 -21.34
CA GLN A 38 2.78 -18.51 -20.10
C GLN A 38 2.91 -17.54 -18.94
N ASN A 39 2.07 -17.67 -17.91
CA ASN A 39 2.25 -16.99 -16.64
C ASN A 39 1.78 -17.88 -15.50
N LEU A 40 2.37 -17.66 -14.32
CA LEU A 40 1.93 -18.27 -13.07
C LEU A 40 0.71 -17.51 -12.53
N ILE A 41 -0.36 -18.23 -12.20
CA ILE A 41 -1.55 -17.71 -11.54
C ILE A 41 -1.28 -17.74 -10.04
N TRP A 42 -0.46 -16.81 -9.57
CA TRP A 42 -0.07 -16.72 -8.17
C TRP A 42 0.31 -15.30 -7.83
N ARG A 43 -0.15 -14.83 -6.67
CA ARG A 43 0.25 -13.54 -6.11
C ARG A 43 0.93 -13.78 -4.78
N ALA A 44 2.25 -13.59 -4.77
CA ALA A 44 3.13 -13.83 -3.63
C ALA A 44 3.35 -12.59 -2.74
N THR A 45 2.38 -11.68 -2.72
CA THR A 45 2.54 -10.34 -2.11
C THR A 45 1.31 -9.92 -1.32
N CYS A 46 0.52 -10.87 -0.83
CA CYS A 46 -0.67 -10.54 -0.06
C CYS A 46 -0.35 -9.88 1.29
N GLY A 47 0.77 -10.24 1.93
CA GLY A 47 1.29 -9.52 3.11
C GLY A 47 1.73 -8.07 2.83
N LEU A 48 1.86 -7.67 1.56
CA LEU A 48 2.17 -6.30 1.12
C LEU A 48 0.94 -5.59 0.53
N ASN A 49 -0.27 -6.04 0.84
CA ASN A 49 -1.49 -5.39 0.34
C ASN A 49 -1.59 -3.93 0.82
N PRO A 50 -1.81 -2.94 -0.07
CA PRO A 50 -1.97 -1.53 0.33
C PRO A 50 -3.18 -1.28 1.22
N LEU A 51 -4.18 -2.16 1.20
CA LEU A 51 -5.24 -2.19 2.20
C LEU A 51 -4.77 -3.08 3.36
N PHE A 52 -4.28 -2.47 4.43
CA PHE A 52 -3.88 -3.14 5.66
C PHE A 52 -4.09 -2.22 6.87
N PRO A 53 -4.25 -2.76 8.08
CA PRO A 53 -4.56 -4.17 8.40
C PRO A 53 -5.94 -4.59 7.85
N GLN A 54 -6.20 -5.90 7.66
CA GLN A 54 -7.53 -6.43 7.31
C GLN A 54 -7.95 -7.59 8.22
N ALA A 55 -9.26 -7.76 8.42
CA ALA A 55 -9.77 -8.91 9.15
C ALA A 55 -9.47 -10.20 8.37
N GLY A 56 -9.36 -11.33 9.09
CA GLY A 56 -9.23 -12.64 8.46
C GLY A 56 -7.82 -12.95 7.97
N THR A 57 -7.71 -13.81 6.96
CA THR A 57 -6.45 -14.39 6.47
C THR A 57 -5.91 -13.66 5.24
N TRP A 58 -5.93 -12.33 5.29
CA TRP A 58 -5.60 -11.45 4.16
C TRP A 58 -4.14 -11.55 3.70
N ILE A 59 -3.24 -11.96 4.60
CA ILE A 59 -1.80 -12.11 4.34
C ILE A 59 -1.46 -13.31 3.45
N TYR A 60 -2.32 -14.34 3.39
CA TYR A 60 -2.00 -15.55 2.65
C TYR A 60 -2.06 -15.32 1.15
N ASP A 61 -0.99 -15.77 0.49
CA ASP A 61 -0.88 -15.72 -0.96
C ASP A 61 -1.87 -16.67 -1.63
N ARG A 62 -2.42 -16.21 -2.76
CA ARG A 62 -3.48 -16.91 -3.48
C ARG A 62 -3.25 -16.88 -4.97
N ALA A 63 -4.05 -17.66 -5.69
CA ALA A 63 -4.02 -17.79 -7.14
C ALA A 63 -4.46 -16.50 -7.86
N ASN A 64 -3.51 -15.56 -7.96
CA ASN A 64 -3.56 -14.27 -8.67
C ASN A 64 -4.42 -13.17 -8.03
N TRP A 65 -4.85 -13.33 -6.77
CA TRP A 65 -5.62 -12.31 -6.06
C TRP A 65 -5.19 -12.20 -4.60
N CYS A 66 -5.56 -11.10 -3.93
CA CYS A 66 -5.48 -10.95 -2.47
C CYS A 66 -6.79 -10.30 -2.00
N PRO A 67 -7.31 -10.64 -0.81
CA PRO A 67 -8.49 -9.97 -0.26
C PRO A 67 -8.34 -8.45 -0.24
N GLY A 68 -9.32 -7.72 -0.79
CA GLY A 68 -9.29 -6.26 -0.81
C GLY A 68 -8.31 -5.61 -1.80
N ALA A 69 -7.72 -6.36 -2.73
CA ALA A 69 -6.84 -5.85 -3.79
C ALA A 69 -7.38 -6.13 -5.21
N SER A 70 -6.94 -5.33 -6.18
CA SER A 70 -7.14 -5.62 -7.61
C SER A 70 -6.42 -6.91 -8.03
N VAL A 71 -6.98 -7.63 -9.00
CA VAL A 71 -6.38 -8.84 -9.59
C VAL A 71 -5.28 -8.43 -10.57
N GLN A 72 -4.21 -9.21 -10.66
CA GLN A 72 -3.15 -8.93 -11.65
C GLN A 72 -3.63 -9.28 -13.06
N VAL A 73 -3.23 -8.45 -14.02
CA VAL A 73 -3.58 -8.58 -15.44
C VAL A 73 -2.36 -9.07 -16.19
N PHE A 74 -2.53 -10.10 -17.02
CA PHE A 74 -1.47 -10.60 -17.89
C PHE A 74 -1.71 -10.17 -19.33
N ASP A 75 -0.82 -9.32 -19.83
CA ASP A 75 -0.85 -8.81 -21.19
C ASP A 75 0.22 -9.52 -22.04
N HIS A 76 -0.20 -10.12 -23.15
CA HIS A 76 0.66 -10.79 -24.14
C HIS A 76 0.66 -9.99 -25.45
N ASP A 77 1.82 -9.53 -25.91
CA ASP A 77 1.95 -9.00 -27.27
C ASP A 77 1.85 -10.14 -28.27
N ILE A 78 0.81 -10.09 -29.10
CA ILE A 78 0.54 -11.11 -30.12
C ILE A 78 0.75 -10.59 -31.54
N THR A 79 1.25 -9.36 -31.69
CA THR A 79 1.32 -8.62 -32.96
C THR A 79 1.99 -9.43 -34.07
N GLN A 80 3.12 -10.07 -33.76
CA GLN A 80 3.91 -10.84 -34.73
C GLN A 80 3.30 -12.20 -35.10
N TYR A 81 2.29 -12.66 -34.37
CA TYR A 81 1.69 -13.98 -34.54
C TYR A 81 0.34 -13.95 -35.26
N ILE A 82 -0.21 -12.76 -35.49
CA ILE A 82 -1.50 -12.59 -36.15
C ILE A 82 -1.34 -11.80 -37.45
N THR A 83 -2.15 -12.14 -38.45
CA THR A 83 -2.16 -11.43 -39.74
C THR A 83 -3.52 -10.74 -39.93
N PRO A 84 -3.55 -9.42 -40.24
CA PRO A 84 -4.81 -8.74 -40.52
C PRO A 84 -5.60 -9.41 -41.65
N GLY A 85 -6.90 -9.62 -41.43
CA GLY A 85 -7.79 -10.25 -42.39
C GLY A 85 -7.83 -11.79 -42.35
N THR A 86 -7.04 -12.43 -41.47
CA THR A 86 -7.11 -13.88 -41.25
C THR A 86 -7.71 -14.22 -39.89
N SER A 87 -8.18 -15.46 -39.73
CA SER A 87 -8.54 -16.03 -38.43
C SER A 87 -7.29 -16.54 -37.72
N CYS A 88 -7.25 -16.41 -36.39
CA CYS A 88 -6.25 -17.02 -35.51
C CYS A 88 -7.00 -17.73 -34.37
N LEU A 89 -6.70 -18.99 -34.11
CA LEU A 89 -7.20 -19.70 -32.93
C LEU A 89 -6.40 -19.24 -31.70
N ILE A 90 -7.10 -18.78 -30.68
CA ILE A 90 -6.52 -18.49 -29.37
C ILE A 90 -7.01 -19.58 -28.42
N ASP A 91 -6.07 -20.26 -27.78
CA ASP A 91 -6.35 -21.29 -26.79
C ASP A 91 -5.54 -21.04 -25.51
N VAL A 92 -6.18 -21.20 -24.36
CA VAL A 92 -5.55 -20.97 -23.04
C VAL A 92 -5.69 -22.24 -22.23
N ASN A 93 -4.59 -22.96 -22.11
CA ASN A 93 -4.55 -24.24 -21.41
C ASN A 93 -4.06 -24.03 -19.97
N MET A 94 -4.86 -24.48 -19.01
CA MET A 94 -4.49 -24.45 -17.59
C MET A 94 -3.58 -25.65 -17.28
N GLN A 95 -2.60 -25.45 -16.41
CA GLN A 95 -1.80 -26.55 -15.89
C GLN A 95 -2.72 -27.60 -15.24
N PRO A 96 -2.63 -28.88 -15.66
CA PRO A 96 -3.47 -29.92 -15.08
C PRO A 96 -3.09 -30.18 -13.61
N PHE A 97 -4.09 -30.51 -12.80
CA PHE A 97 -3.94 -30.97 -11.43
C PHE A 97 -5.05 -31.97 -11.10
N ASN A 98 -4.85 -32.80 -10.08
CA ASN A 98 -5.84 -33.79 -9.69
C ASN A 98 -6.71 -33.27 -8.54
N ASN A 99 -8.00 -33.11 -8.81
CA ASN A 99 -8.96 -32.68 -7.82
C ASN A 99 -9.61 -33.88 -7.13
N VAL A 100 -9.19 -34.18 -5.90
CA VAL A 100 -9.71 -35.29 -5.10
C VAL A 100 -10.61 -34.73 -4.00
N ASN A 101 -11.90 -35.09 -4.00
CA ASN A 101 -12.87 -34.76 -2.95
C ASN A 101 -13.09 -33.25 -2.67
N ASN A 102 -12.79 -32.35 -3.61
CA ASN A 102 -13.13 -30.93 -3.50
C ASN A 102 -14.03 -30.50 -4.67
N ASN A 103 -15.33 -30.33 -4.41
CA ASN A 103 -16.30 -29.97 -5.46
C ASN A 103 -16.39 -28.46 -5.75
N ASN A 104 -15.63 -27.62 -5.03
CA ASN A 104 -15.72 -26.15 -5.10
C ASN A 104 -14.55 -25.50 -5.84
N CYS A 105 -13.71 -26.30 -6.50
CA CYS A 105 -12.53 -25.82 -7.20
C CYS A 105 -12.89 -25.22 -8.58
N SER A 106 -12.46 -23.99 -8.84
CA SER A 106 -12.74 -23.30 -10.11
C SER A 106 -11.71 -22.23 -10.46
N TYR A 107 -11.65 -21.89 -11.74
CA TYR A 107 -11.01 -20.65 -12.21
C TYR A 107 -12.07 -19.71 -12.75
N ILE A 108 -12.07 -18.47 -12.27
CA ILE A 108 -12.81 -17.37 -12.89
C ILE A 108 -11.82 -16.65 -13.80
N MET A 109 -12.13 -16.59 -15.09
CA MET A 109 -11.19 -16.10 -16.09
C MET A 109 -11.89 -15.25 -17.16
N GLU A 110 -11.20 -14.20 -17.59
CA GLU A 110 -11.61 -13.34 -18.70
C GLU A 110 -10.44 -13.17 -19.68
N GLY A 111 -10.73 -13.34 -20.97
CA GLY A 111 -9.79 -13.12 -22.06
C GLY A 111 -10.30 -12.03 -23.01
N GLN A 112 -9.46 -11.06 -23.35
CA GLN A 112 -9.79 -9.96 -24.26
C GLN A 112 -8.69 -9.78 -25.29
N VAL A 113 -9.07 -9.55 -26.56
CA VAL A 113 -8.12 -9.21 -27.63
C VAL A 113 -8.28 -7.74 -27.98
N PHE A 114 -7.16 -7.02 -27.96
CA PHE A 114 -7.08 -5.62 -28.36
C PHE A 114 -6.37 -5.51 -29.70
N TYR A 115 -6.99 -4.80 -30.63
CA TYR A 115 -6.39 -4.45 -31.91
C TYR A 115 -6.20 -2.94 -31.97
N TYR A 116 -4.98 -2.54 -32.30
CA TYR A 116 -4.61 -1.14 -32.44
C TYR A 116 -4.47 -0.82 -33.92
N THR A 117 -5.01 0.34 -34.32
CA THR A 117 -4.70 0.96 -35.62
C THR A 117 -3.19 1.23 -35.73
N PRO A 118 -2.68 1.50 -36.93
CA PRO A 118 -1.29 1.93 -37.08
C PRO A 118 -0.97 3.07 -36.11
N ILE A 119 0.19 2.99 -35.44
CA ILE A 119 0.65 4.02 -34.51
C ILE A 119 0.83 5.31 -35.30
N THR A 120 0.12 6.37 -34.92
CA THR A 120 0.07 7.62 -35.68
C THR A 120 1.16 8.60 -35.27
N ARG A 121 1.82 8.38 -34.11
CA ARG A 121 2.86 9.26 -33.56
C ARG A 121 4.19 8.52 -33.45
N SER A 122 5.26 9.18 -33.89
CA SER A 122 6.62 8.63 -33.82
C SER A 122 7.23 8.77 -32.43
N LEU A 123 7.17 9.96 -31.85
CA LEU A 123 7.70 10.32 -30.53
C LEU A 123 6.53 10.75 -29.65
N ASP A 124 6.10 9.90 -28.73
CA ASP A 124 4.98 10.15 -27.82
C ASP A 124 5.18 9.34 -26.53
N ALA A 125 5.10 9.99 -25.39
CA ALA A 125 5.21 9.39 -24.07
C ALA A 125 4.14 9.92 -23.13
N GLU A 126 3.61 9.04 -22.30
CA GLU A 126 2.56 9.33 -21.34
C GLU A 126 3.16 9.38 -19.92
N MET A 127 2.85 10.44 -19.16
CA MET A 127 2.96 10.41 -17.71
C MET A 127 1.77 9.60 -17.20
N LEU A 128 2.02 8.35 -16.87
CA LEU A 128 0.96 7.38 -16.62
C LEU A 128 0.39 7.53 -15.21
N GLU A 129 1.27 7.67 -14.22
CA GLU A 129 0.89 7.56 -12.82
C GLU A 129 1.90 8.27 -11.90
N ILE A 130 1.40 8.78 -10.77
CA ILE A 130 2.22 9.21 -9.64
C ILE A 130 1.98 8.21 -8.51
N ILE A 131 2.99 7.40 -8.22
CA ILE A 131 2.98 6.43 -7.11
C ILE A 131 3.13 7.19 -5.79
N ALA A 132 4.11 8.09 -5.71
CA ALA A 132 4.34 8.92 -4.53
C ALA A 132 4.90 10.30 -4.95
N PRO A 133 4.49 11.42 -4.32
CA PRO A 133 3.49 11.51 -3.28
C PRO A 133 2.06 11.36 -3.83
N SER A 134 1.19 10.60 -3.18
CA SER A 134 -0.16 10.30 -3.63
C SER A 134 -1.10 9.88 -2.49
N ASN A 135 -2.38 10.22 -2.61
CA ASN A 135 -3.48 9.72 -1.78
C ASN A 135 -4.24 8.57 -2.44
N ASP A 136 -3.74 8.03 -3.56
CA ASP A 136 -4.32 6.82 -4.15
C ASP A 136 -4.23 5.67 -3.13
N LYS A 137 -5.35 5.00 -2.94
CA LYS A 137 -5.48 3.90 -2.00
C LYS A 137 -4.61 2.69 -2.34
N ASN A 138 -4.23 2.55 -3.61
CA ASN A 138 -3.35 1.50 -4.12
C ASN A 138 -1.87 1.76 -3.80
N HIS A 139 -1.50 3.00 -3.49
CA HIS A 139 -0.12 3.40 -3.17
C HIS A 139 0.06 3.79 -1.71
N ARG A 140 -0.79 3.25 -0.82
CA ARG A 140 -0.79 3.61 0.61
C ARG A 140 0.44 3.10 1.37
N ARG A 141 1.19 2.14 0.85
CA ARG A 141 2.43 1.65 1.48
C ARG A 141 3.64 2.52 1.13
N GLU A 142 3.53 3.21 0.02
CA GLU A 142 4.53 4.12 -0.53
C GLU A 142 4.29 5.55 -0.03
N ASN A 143 3.20 5.83 0.70
CA ASN A 143 2.79 7.17 1.09
C ASN A 143 2.39 7.28 2.58
N PRO A 144 2.53 8.47 3.20
CA PRO A 144 3.13 9.69 2.66
C PRO A 144 4.66 9.57 2.54
N ILE A 145 5.29 10.45 1.76
CA ILE A 145 6.75 10.54 1.64
C ILE A 145 7.28 11.91 2.04
N CYS A 146 8.51 11.96 2.55
CA CYS A 146 9.32 13.19 2.60
C CYS A 146 10.57 13.10 1.72
N ASP A 147 10.68 12.03 0.93
CA ASP A 147 11.85 11.69 0.11
C ASP A 147 11.52 11.86 -1.39
N ASN A 148 12.24 11.15 -2.26
CA ASN A 148 12.11 11.15 -3.71
C ASN A 148 10.70 10.75 -4.18
N ALA A 149 10.16 11.54 -5.11
CA ALA A 149 8.90 11.20 -5.78
C ALA A 149 9.08 9.99 -6.71
N ILE A 150 8.02 9.22 -6.90
CA ILE A 150 8.00 8.02 -7.74
C ILE A 150 6.86 8.16 -8.74
N VAL A 151 7.19 8.09 -10.04
CA VAL A 151 6.23 8.21 -11.15
C VAL A 151 6.39 7.03 -12.11
N VAL A 152 5.38 6.81 -12.94
CA VAL A 152 5.42 5.82 -14.02
C VAL A 152 5.28 6.53 -15.35
N ILE A 153 6.18 6.24 -16.29
CA ILE A 153 6.10 6.72 -17.66
C ILE A 153 5.80 5.55 -18.60
N ARG A 154 5.18 5.84 -19.75
CA ARG A 154 4.89 4.87 -20.81
C ARG A 154 5.29 5.42 -22.17
N ASN A 155 5.86 4.60 -23.05
CA ASN A 155 6.00 4.97 -24.45
C ASN A 155 4.71 4.68 -25.23
N THR A 156 4.09 5.70 -25.81
CA THR A 156 2.90 5.57 -26.69
C THR A 156 3.23 5.85 -28.17
N GLY A 157 4.48 6.18 -28.48
CA GLY A 157 5.02 6.37 -29.82
C GLY A 157 5.57 5.10 -30.47
N SER A 158 5.80 5.16 -31.78
CA SER A 158 6.35 4.03 -32.54
C SER A 158 7.88 3.90 -32.44
N GLN A 159 8.59 4.98 -32.11
CA GLN A 159 10.03 4.93 -31.86
C GLN A 159 10.30 4.56 -30.39
N PRO A 160 11.38 3.82 -30.09
CA PRO A 160 11.77 3.55 -28.71
C PRO A 160 12.02 4.85 -27.93
N LEU A 161 11.48 4.92 -26.70
CA LEU A 161 11.74 6.01 -25.76
C LEU A 161 13.04 5.70 -25.02
N THR A 162 14.08 6.49 -25.30
CA THR A 162 15.44 6.31 -24.76
C THR A 162 15.84 7.35 -23.74
N SER A 163 15.18 8.51 -23.76
CA SER A 163 15.32 9.53 -22.71
C SER A 163 14.04 10.34 -22.54
N ALA A 164 13.82 10.86 -21.33
CA ALA A 164 12.73 11.78 -21.03
C ALA A 164 13.18 12.84 -20.01
N THR A 165 12.83 14.10 -20.26
CA THR A 165 13.00 15.20 -19.30
C THR A 165 11.69 15.40 -18.56
N ILE A 166 11.68 15.15 -17.26
CA ILE A 166 10.50 15.20 -16.39
C ILE A 166 10.62 16.42 -15.49
N GLU A 167 9.67 17.34 -15.58
CA GLU A 167 9.49 18.45 -14.65
C GLU A 167 8.51 18.04 -13.55
N TYR A 168 8.85 18.25 -12.28
CA TYR A 168 8.02 17.80 -11.16
C TYR A 168 8.14 18.70 -9.93
N GLY A 169 7.16 18.66 -9.05
CA GLY A 169 7.17 19.42 -7.79
C GLY A 169 5.79 19.58 -7.18
N VAL A 170 5.76 20.18 -5.99
CA VAL A 170 4.52 20.62 -5.35
C VAL A 170 3.94 21.80 -6.13
N VAL A 171 2.64 21.79 -6.40
CA VAL A 171 1.95 22.87 -7.10
C VAL A 171 2.06 24.17 -6.28
N GLY A 172 2.60 25.22 -6.89
CA GLY A 172 2.92 26.49 -6.23
C GLY A 172 4.31 26.54 -5.58
N GLY A 173 5.02 25.40 -5.53
CA GLY A 173 6.43 25.29 -5.14
C GLY A 173 7.40 25.54 -6.29
N MET A 174 8.69 25.38 -6.00
CA MET A 174 9.73 25.36 -7.03
C MET A 174 9.69 24.02 -7.77
N MET A 175 9.54 24.06 -9.09
CA MET A 175 9.61 22.85 -9.91
C MET A 175 11.07 22.43 -10.10
N GLN A 176 11.31 21.13 -10.03
CA GLN A 176 12.58 20.47 -10.30
C GLN A 176 12.52 19.74 -11.64
N THR A 177 13.68 19.29 -12.12
CA THR A 177 13.78 18.53 -13.36
C THR A 177 14.64 17.29 -13.16
N HIS A 178 14.18 16.18 -13.70
CA HIS A 178 14.87 14.89 -13.72
C HIS A 178 15.02 14.42 -15.15
N THR A 179 16.17 13.83 -15.49
CA THR A 179 16.39 13.21 -16.80
C THR A 179 16.41 11.70 -16.61
N TRP A 180 15.40 11.04 -17.18
CA TRP A 180 15.34 9.59 -17.26
C TRP A 180 16.06 9.12 -18.54
N THR A 181 16.76 7.99 -18.45
CA THR A 181 17.35 7.27 -19.60
C THR A 181 17.01 5.80 -19.51
N GLY A 182 16.65 5.18 -20.63
CA GLY A 182 16.29 3.76 -20.69
C GLY A 182 16.02 3.30 -22.12
N ASN A 183 15.15 2.32 -22.28
CA ASN A 183 14.72 1.85 -23.60
C ASN A 183 13.33 1.21 -23.51
N LEU A 184 12.28 2.01 -23.69
CA LEU A 184 10.90 1.52 -23.71
C LEU A 184 10.41 1.41 -25.15
N SER A 185 10.05 0.19 -25.55
CA SER A 185 9.29 -0.06 -26.78
C SER A 185 7.84 0.40 -26.62
N PHE A 186 7.08 0.43 -27.72
CA PHE A 186 5.66 0.80 -27.69
C PHE A 186 4.88 0.08 -26.57
N MET A 187 4.11 0.84 -25.80
CA MET A 187 3.31 0.45 -24.62
C MET A 187 4.09 -0.08 -23.42
N GLN A 188 5.42 -0.15 -23.47
CA GLN A 188 6.22 -0.47 -22.30
C GLN A 188 6.27 0.71 -21.33
N THR A 189 6.35 0.39 -20.04
CA THR A 189 6.39 1.34 -18.93
C THR A 189 7.69 1.22 -18.16
N ASP A 190 8.10 2.30 -17.50
CA ASP A 190 9.14 2.27 -16.48
C ASP A 190 8.72 3.07 -15.24
N THR A 191 9.18 2.64 -14.07
CA THR A 191 8.97 3.36 -12.81
C THR A 191 10.20 4.20 -12.51
N VAL A 192 10.01 5.52 -12.42
CA VAL A 192 11.09 6.50 -12.28
C VAL A 192 11.07 7.07 -10.86
N ILE A 193 12.20 6.91 -10.16
CA ILE A 193 12.46 7.61 -8.90
C ILE A 193 13.03 8.98 -9.26
N LEU A 194 12.20 10.01 -9.11
CA LEU A 194 12.55 11.40 -9.35
C LEU A 194 13.43 11.88 -8.19
N GLY A 195 14.71 12.08 -8.48
CA GLY A 195 15.70 12.44 -7.47
C GLY A 195 15.43 13.77 -6.75
N ASN A 196 16.24 14.08 -5.74
CA ASN A 196 16.15 15.25 -4.86
C ASN A 196 14.91 15.24 -3.94
N MET A 197 15.14 15.68 -2.69
CA MET A 197 14.04 15.92 -1.77
C MET A 197 13.10 16.99 -2.33
N LEU A 198 11.80 16.72 -2.20
CA LEU A 198 10.75 17.66 -2.55
C LEU A 198 10.81 18.90 -1.66
N ASP A 199 10.65 20.06 -2.27
CA ASP A 199 10.48 21.32 -1.53
C ASP A 199 9.03 21.46 -1.05
N TRP A 200 8.82 21.19 0.24
CA TRP A 200 7.51 21.28 0.89
C TRP A 200 7.18 22.68 1.42
N THR A 201 8.02 23.69 1.22
CA THR A 201 7.84 25.03 1.82
C THR A 201 6.54 25.74 1.41
N ASN A 202 6.02 25.45 0.21
CA ASN A 202 4.76 25.99 -0.31
C ASN A 202 3.58 25.00 -0.23
N ALA A 203 3.67 23.95 0.58
CA ALA A 203 2.63 22.91 0.72
C ALA A 203 1.30 23.40 1.33
N SER A 204 1.19 24.68 1.71
CA SER A 204 -0.05 25.30 2.23
C SER A 204 -1.08 25.65 1.13
N GLY A 205 -0.73 25.45 -0.15
CA GLY A 205 -1.61 25.61 -1.30
C GLY A 205 -2.56 24.42 -1.52
N GLU A 206 -2.78 24.02 -2.78
CA GLU A 206 -3.76 22.97 -3.17
C GLU A 206 -3.40 21.53 -2.72
N LYS A 207 -2.36 21.29 -1.90
CA LYS A 207 -1.82 19.95 -1.55
C LYS A 207 -1.79 18.98 -2.74
N LYS A 208 -1.27 19.46 -3.88
CA LYS A 208 -1.11 18.69 -5.10
C LYS A 208 0.35 18.60 -5.51
N PHE A 209 0.75 17.44 -5.97
CA PHE A 209 2.02 17.20 -6.64
C PHE A 209 1.75 17.08 -8.14
N ARG A 210 2.65 17.62 -8.95
CA ARG A 210 2.57 17.59 -10.41
C ARG A 210 3.83 17.00 -10.99
N ALA A 211 3.68 16.15 -11.99
CA ALA A 211 4.78 15.66 -12.82
C ALA A 211 4.41 15.77 -14.31
N GLY A 212 5.37 16.20 -15.14
CA GLY A 212 5.15 16.50 -16.55
C GLY A 212 6.34 16.13 -17.44
N ILE A 213 6.10 15.41 -18.54
CA ILE A 213 7.10 15.13 -19.57
C ILE A 213 7.26 16.37 -20.46
N GLN A 214 8.48 16.92 -20.52
CA GLN A 214 8.80 18.12 -21.28
C GLN A 214 9.42 17.81 -22.64
N GLN A 215 10.33 16.83 -22.67
CA GLN A 215 11.03 16.40 -23.88
C GLN A 215 11.27 14.90 -23.83
N ILE A 216 11.31 14.28 -25.01
CA ILE A 216 11.63 12.88 -25.20
C ILE A 216 12.66 12.73 -26.32
N ASN A 217 13.69 11.90 -26.10
CA ASN A 217 14.78 11.71 -27.07
C ASN A 217 15.39 13.03 -27.60
N GLY A 218 15.43 14.09 -26.77
CA GLY A 218 15.91 15.43 -27.14
C GLY A 218 14.97 16.27 -28.02
N SER A 219 13.73 15.81 -28.26
CA SER A 219 12.70 16.52 -29.03
C SER A 219 11.42 16.75 -28.21
N PRO A 220 10.56 17.70 -28.58
CA PRO A 220 9.24 17.83 -27.97
C PRO A 220 8.39 16.58 -28.17
N ASP A 221 7.55 16.28 -27.19
CA ASP A 221 6.55 15.22 -27.29
C ASP A 221 5.44 15.60 -28.30
N SER A 222 4.98 14.64 -29.10
CA SER A 222 3.96 14.88 -30.14
C SER A 222 2.53 15.01 -29.60
N PHE A 223 2.25 14.63 -28.35
CA PHE A 223 0.90 14.63 -27.77
C PHE A 223 0.84 15.15 -26.34
N ILE A 224 1.06 16.46 -26.16
CA ILE A 224 1.07 17.15 -24.87
C ILE A 224 -0.07 16.86 -23.86
N LEU A 225 -1.21 16.29 -24.26
CA LEU A 225 -2.37 16.05 -23.39
C LEU A 225 -2.19 14.85 -22.43
N ASN A 226 -1.27 13.93 -22.71
CA ASN A 226 -0.93 12.80 -21.80
C ASN A 226 0.40 13.03 -21.06
N ASN A 227 1.03 14.19 -21.24
CA ASN A 227 2.35 14.46 -20.65
C ASN A 227 2.29 14.75 -19.15
N VAL A 228 1.13 15.09 -18.59
CA VAL A 228 1.02 15.67 -17.25
C VAL A 228 0.09 14.83 -16.37
N GLN A 229 0.52 14.58 -15.14
CA GLN A 229 -0.29 14.05 -14.06
C GLN A 229 -0.21 14.94 -12.82
N GLU A 230 -1.29 14.91 -12.04
CA GLU A 230 -1.36 15.50 -10.71
C GLU A 230 -1.94 14.50 -9.72
N SER A 231 -1.42 14.52 -8.49
CA SER A 231 -1.91 13.72 -7.37
C SER A 231 -2.13 14.62 -6.15
N ALA A 232 -3.19 14.35 -5.39
CA ALA A 232 -3.30 14.89 -4.04
C ALA A 232 -2.36 14.11 -3.10
N TYR A 233 -1.85 14.74 -2.04
CA TYR A 233 -0.97 14.08 -1.07
C TYR A 233 -1.21 14.55 0.37
N GLU A 234 -0.71 13.78 1.33
CA GLU A 234 -0.55 14.20 2.72
C GLU A 234 0.92 14.46 3.06
N ILE A 235 1.15 15.43 3.95
CA ILE A 235 2.48 15.77 4.44
C ILE A 235 2.85 14.73 5.53
N PRO A 236 4.05 14.14 5.49
CA PRO A 236 4.48 13.21 6.52
C PRO A 236 4.60 13.91 7.89
N PRO A 237 4.40 13.18 9.00
CA PRO A 237 4.45 13.76 10.34
C PRO A 237 5.85 14.32 10.66
N MET A 238 5.87 15.33 11.52
CA MET A 238 7.09 15.85 12.12
C MET A 238 7.27 15.28 13.52
N TYR A 239 8.49 14.85 13.85
CA TYR A 239 8.86 14.41 15.19
C TYR A 239 9.96 15.29 15.78
N PRO A 240 10.08 15.34 17.12
CA PRO A 240 11.20 15.98 17.79
C PRO A 240 12.55 15.42 17.31
N ASP A 241 13.60 16.19 17.53
CA ASP A 241 14.98 15.79 17.21
C ASP A 241 15.44 14.54 17.98
N THR A 242 14.76 14.21 19.08
CA THR A 242 15.06 13.01 19.87
C THR A 242 13.81 12.15 19.96
N ILE A 243 13.90 10.94 19.39
CA ILE A 243 12.83 9.93 19.42
C ILE A 243 13.30 8.66 20.12
N VAL A 244 12.35 7.84 20.53
CA VAL A 244 12.59 6.46 20.98
C VAL A 244 11.82 5.51 20.09
N ILE A 245 12.52 4.60 19.43
CA ILE A 245 11.90 3.45 18.78
C ILE A 245 11.66 2.39 19.86
N TYR A 246 10.37 2.12 20.11
CA TYR A 246 9.93 1.11 21.05
C TYR A 246 9.46 -0.13 20.27
N PHE A 247 10.05 -1.27 20.57
CA PHE A 247 9.67 -2.55 19.97
C PHE A 247 9.54 -3.62 21.06
N LYS A 248 8.39 -4.30 21.13
CA LYS A 248 8.19 -5.52 21.90
C LYS A 248 8.03 -6.67 20.92
N SER A 249 8.92 -7.65 20.97
CA SER A 249 8.81 -8.87 20.17
C SER A 249 7.68 -9.78 20.66
N ASN A 250 7.20 -10.63 19.75
CA ASN A 250 6.35 -11.79 20.07
C ASN A 250 7.27 -13.01 20.40
N SER A 251 6.75 -14.23 20.27
CA SER A 251 7.50 -15.46 20.54
C SER A 251 8.44 -15.89 19.41
N TYR A 252 8.33 -15.29 18.22
CA TYR A 252 9.14 -15.55 17.02
C TYR A 252 9.93 -14.31 16.56
N PRO A 253 10.78 -13.74 17.44
CA PRO A 253 11.48 -12.47 17.19
C PRO A 253 12.49 -12.51 16.01
N ASN A 254 12.83 -13.70 15.51
CA ASN A 254 13.82 -13.88 14.46
C ASN A 254 13.30 -13.49 13.08
N GLU A 255 11.99 -13.37 12.91
CA GLU A 255 11.37 -12.88 11.67
C GLU A 255 11.42 -11.36 11.55
N ASN A 256 11.59 -10.66 12.68
CA ASN A 256 11.49 -9.21 12.71
C ASN A 256 12.86 -8.54 12.60
N THR A 257 12.94 -7.51 11.76
CA THR A 257 14.08 -6.58 11.70
C THR A 257 13.54 -5.17 11.50
N TYR A 258 14.07 -4.18 12.21
CA TYR A 258 13.75 -2.78 11.90
C TYR A 258 15.00 -1.95 11.67
N ARG A 259 14.84 -0.96 10.79
CA ARG A 259 15.90 -0.08 10.31
C ARG A 259 15.41 1.36 10.21
N LEU A 260 16.29 2.30 10.55
CA LEU A 260 16.06 3.72 10.35
C LEU A 260 17.07 4.23 9.32
N PHE A 261 16.58 4.90 8.29
CA PHE A 261 17.39 5.48 7.22
C PHE A 261 17.26 7.01 7.20
N ASP A 262 18.34 7.70 6.79
CA ASP A 262 18.26 9.10 6.37
C ASP A 262 17.76 9.25 4.92
N ALA A 263 17.58 10.49 4.48
CA ALA A 263 17.16 10.84 3.12
C ALA A 263 18.18 10.47 2.02
N GLN A 264 19.42 10.09 2.37
CA GLN A 264 20.41 9.58 1.41
C GLN A 264 20.41 8.05 1.36
N GLY A 265 19.58 7.38 2.16
CA GLY A 265 19.53 5.93 2.26
C GLY A 265 20.58 5.34 3.19
N ASN A 266 21.29 6.14 3.98
CA ASN A 266 22.25 5.62 4.96
C ASN A 266 21.50 5.06 6.18
N VAL A 267 21.97 3.91 6.68
CA VAL A 267 21.40 3.27 7.88
C VAL A 267 21.91 4.00 9.14
N ILE A 268 20.98 4.56 9.91
CA ILE A 268 21.24 5.19 11.23
C ILE A 268 21.14 4.17 12.34
N LEU A 269 20.14 3.29 12.25
CA LEU A 269 19.90 2.21 13.21
C LEU A 269 19.48 0.96 12.46
N SER A 270 19.95 -0.19 12.94
CA SER A 270 19.43 -1.49 12.55
C SER A 270 19.36 -2.39 13.78
N ARG A 271 18.22 -3.07 13.95
CA ARG A 271 18.02 -4.07 15.00
C ARG A 271 17.51 -5.37 14.40
N PHE A 272 18.19 -6.45 14.76
CA PHE A 272 17.90 -7.84 14.40
C PHE A 272 18.33 -8.76 15.57
N GLY A 273 18.03 -10.06 15.49
CA GLY A 273 18.47 -11.05 16.50
C GLY A 273 17.87 -10.81 17.88
N MET A 274 16.61 -10.39 17.92
CA MET A 274 15.90 -10.07 19.16
C MET A 274 15.53 -11.35 19.93
N ALA A 275 15.40 -11.23 21.25
CA ALA A 275 14.91 -12.28 22.12
C ALA A 275 13.38 -12.28 22.15
N ALA A 276 12.79 -13.44 22.41
CA ALA A 276 11.34 -13.60 22.45
C ALA A 276 10.74 -12.79 23.59
N ASN A 277 9.54 -12.24 23.39
CA ASN A 277 8.75 -11.52 24.41
C ASN A 277 9.53 -10.42 25.15
N THR A 278 10.45 -9.74 24.46
CA THR A 278 11.38 -8.77 25.05
C THR A 278 11.09 -7.36 24.54
N ILE A 279 11.25 -6.36 25.42
CA ILE A 279 11.10 -4.95 25.08
C ILE A 279 12.46 -4.34 24.77
N TYR A 280 12.52 -3.64 23.64
CA TYR A 280 13.63 -2.85 23.17
C TYR A 280 13.22 -1.38 23.07
N ARG A 281 14.14 -0.48 23.49
CA ARG A 281 13.97 0.96 23.47
C ARG A 281 15.25 1.58 22.95
N ASP A 282 15.20 2.10 21.73
CA ASP A 282 16.33 2.72 21.07
C ASP A 282 16.11 4.22 20.98
N THR A 283 16.82 4.96 21.82
CA THR A 283 16.81 6.43 21.83
C THR A 283 17.78 6.96 20.79
N ILE A 284 17.31 7.82 19.90
CA ILE A 284 18.07 8.30 18.75
C ILE A 284 17.92 9.82 18.69
N ALA A 285 19.04 10.52 18.58
CA ALA A 285 19.10 11.93 18.25
C ALA A 285 19.27 12.07 16.73
N LEU A 286 18.42 12.88 16.10
CA LEU A 286 18.29 13.07 14.68
C LEU A 286 18.60 14.53 14.34
N THR A 287 19.32 14.75 13.24
CA THR A 287 19.50 16.09 12.67
C THR A 287 18.29 16.48 11.84
N PRO A 288 18.01 17.77 11.62
CA PRO A 288 16.91 18.17 10.73
C PRO A 288 16.98 17.47 9.37
N GLY A 289 15.87 16.89 8.91
CA GLY A 289 15.86 16.04 7.70
C GLY A 289 14.65 15.11 7.57
N CYS A 290 14.61 14.38 6.47
CA CYS A 290 13.65 13.30 6.20
C CYS A 290 14.25 11.94 6.61
N TYR A 291 13.40 11.07 7.15
CA TYR A 291 13.76 9.75 7.66
C TYR A 291 12.73 8.70 7.26
N THR A 292 13.21 7.47 7.07
CA THR A 292 12.39 6.29 6.77
C THR A 292 12.61 5.25 7.86
N LEU A 293 11.56 4.95 8.62
CA LEU A 293 11.54 3.81 9.55
C LEU A 293 10.89 2.62 8.87
N GLU A 294 11.63 1.51 8.80
CA GLU A 294 11.16 0.25 8.24
C GLU A 294 11.11 -0.82 9.34
N LEU A 295 10.02 -1.56 9.43
CA LEU A 295 9.93 -2.84 10.15
C LEU A 295 9.59 -3.91 9.12
N LEU A 296 10.40 -4.95 9.05
CA LEU A 296 10.20 -6.12 8.20
C LEU A 296 9.83 -7.32 9.05
N ASP A 297 8.94 -8.14 8.49
CA ASP A 297 8.60 -9.45 8.99
C ASP A 297 8.76 -10.49 7.87
N SER A 298 9.63 -11.48 8.07
CA SER A 298 10.00 -12.42 7.01
C SER A 298 8.96 -13.51 6.74
N ASP A 299 8.08 -13.82 7.70
CA ASP A 299 6.99 -14.80 7.49
C ASP A 299 5.71 -14.14 6.93
N GLY A 300 5.62 -12.81 7.02
CA GLY A 300 4.58 -12.02 6.37
C GLY A 300 3.31 -11.87 7.20
N ASP A 301 3.35 -12.15 8.50
CA ASP A 301 2.22 -12.05 9.40
C ASP A 301 2.37 -10.92 10.44
N GLY A 302 3.55 -10.34 10.53
CA GLY A 302 3.82 -9.16 11.34
C GLY A 302 4.25 -9.53 12.76
N ILE A 303 3.63 -8.92 13.78
CA ILE A 303 4.00 -9.17 15.19
C ILE A 303 2.80 -9.52 16.09
N SER A 304 1.58 -9.49 15.54
CA SER A 304 0.35 -9.76 16.29
C SER A 304 -0.76 -10.37 15.42
N PHE A 305 -0.42 -11.30 14.53
CA PHE A 305 -1.42 -11.97 13.69
C PHE A 305 -2.29 -12.92 14.52
N TRP A 306 -3.61 -12.87 14.29
CA TRP A 306 -4.57 -13.58 15.13
C TRP A 306 -4.65 -15.09 14.86
N ALA A 307 -4.25 -15.55 13.66
CA ALA A 307 -4.44 -16.93 13.20
C ALA A 307 -3.19 -17.81 13.35
N ASN A 308 -2.23 -17.41 14.19
CA ASN A 308 -1.04 -18.18 14.53
C ASN A 308 -0.89 -18.31 16.07
N SER A 309 0.26 -18.81 16.52
CA SER A 309 0.55 -19.02 17.94
C SER A 309 1.68 -18.14 18.47
N ASP A 310 1.97 -17.05 17.78
CA ASP A 310 3.23 -16.32 17.95
C ASP A 310 3.14 -15.33 19.10
N GLY A 311 1.91 -14.90 19.41
CA GLY A 311 1.60 -13.96 20.47
C GLY A 311 1.60 -12.52 19.96
N ASN A 312 1.70 -11.58 20.89
CA ASN A 312 1.49 -10.17 20.60
C ASN A 312 2.74 -9.33 20.90
N GLY A 313 3.25 -8.69 19.85
CA GLY A 313 4.26 -7.65 19.90
C GLY A 313 3.67 -6.24 19.96
N ALA A 314 4.54 -5.24 19.92
CA ALA A 314 4.15 -3.83 19.79
C ALA A 314 5.28 -3.01 19.15
N PHE A 315 4.94 -2.12 18.24
CA PHE A 315 5.89 -1.19 17.63
C PHE A 315 5.39 0.26 17.73
N ARG A 316 6.24 1.16 18.23
CA ARG A 316 5.89 2.56 18.47
C ARG A 316 7.08 3.49 18.27
N ILE A 317 6.77 4.74 17.95
CA ILE A 317 7.69 5.88 18.07
C ILE A 317 7.24 6.69 19.28
N GLN A 318 8.18 7.05 20.17
CA GLN A 318 7.90 7.81 21.39
C GLN A 318 8.80 9.05 21.48
N LYS A 319 8.39 10.02 22.31
CA LYS A 319 9.19 11.18 22.72
C LYS A 319 9.55 11.07 24.20
N ILE A 320 10.62 11.77 24.59
CA ILE A 320 11.16 11.73 25.96
C ILE A 320 10.65 12.90 26.80
N ASN A 321 10.46 14.08 26.19
CA ASN A 321 10.16 15.32 26.91
C ASN A 321 9.03 16.12 26.23
N PRO A 322 7.81 16.17 26.81
CA PRO A 322 7.32 15.26 27.83
C PRO A 322 7.23 13.83 27.29
N GLN A 323 7.38 12.82 28.15
CA GLN A 323 7.28 11.42 27.75
C GLN A 323 5.89 11.15 27.14
N GLY A 324 5.84 10.46 26.01
CA GLY A 324 4.58 10.08 25.37
C GLY A 324 4.78 9.35 24.04
N THR A 325 3.72 8.77 23.49
CA THR A 325 3.78 8.08 22.20
C THR A 325 3.51 9.08 21.07
N LEU A 326 4.34 9.05 20.02
CA LEU A 326 4.16 9.83 18.79
C LEU A 326 3.38 9.05 17.73
N LYS A 327 3.66 7.75 17.62
CA LYS A 327 2.96 6.84 16.69
C LYS A 327 2.90 5.43 17.29
N THR A 328 1.74 4.81 17.20
CA THR A 328 1.57 3.36 17.41
C THR A 328 1.29 2.72 16.06
N PHE A 329 1.91 1.57 15.80
CA PHE A 329 1.65 0.78 14.60
C PHE A 329 0.80 -0.44 14.94
N ASN A 330 -0.08 -0.83 14.02
CA ASN A 330 -0.82 -2.09 14.13
C ASN A 330 0.16 -3.26 13.99
N GLY A 331 -0.01 -4.32 14.81
CA GLY A 331 0.84 -5.50 14.76
C GLY A 331 0.49 -6.50 13.66
N ASP A 332 -0.72 -6.44 13.08
CA ASP A 332 -1.15 -7.20 11.89
C ASP A 332 -0.86 -6.38 10.63
N PHE A 333 0.42 -6.17 10.33
CA PHE A 333 0.88 -5.33 9.22
C PHE A 333 1.29 -6.12 7.96
N GLY A 334 1.25 -7.45 8.04
CA GLY A 334 1.78 -8.34 7.02
C GLY A 334 3.30 -8.31 6.99
N SER A 335 3.89 -8.17 5.81
CA SER A 335 5.35 -8.33 5.63
C SER A 335 6.17 -7.10 5.99
N SER A 336 5.58 -5.90 6.02
CA SER A 336 6.33 -4.70 6.36
C SER A 336 5.50 -3.50 6.82
N ILE A 337 6.18 -2.60 7.53
CA ILE A 337 5.80 -1.21 7.76
C ILE A 337 6.90 -0.34 7.18
N VAL A 338 6.51 0.67 6.40
CA VAL A 338 7.37 1.77 5.98
C VAL A 338 6.73 3.07 6.46
N HIS A 339 7.47 3.85 7.23
CA HIS A 339 6.97 5.08 7.84
C HIS A 339 7.94 6.22 7.60
N HIS A 340 7.53 7.19 6.79
CA HIS A 340 8.29 8.41 6.55
C HIS A 340 7.92 9.49 7.56
N PHE A 341 8.92 10.21 8.05
CA PHE A 341 8.73 11.36 8.93
C PHE A 341 9.87 12.36 8.78
N THR A 342 9.65 13.57 9.27
CA THR A 342 10.66 14.62 9.28
C THR A 342 11.03 15.04 10.70
N THR A 343 12.18 15.69 10.85
CA THR A 343 12.54 16.39 12.09
C THR A 343 13.16 17.75 11.78
N GLY A 344 13.06 18.70 12.71
CA GLY A 344 13.77 19.98 12.66
C GLY A 344 13.29 21.02 11.64
N PHE A 345 12.29 20.74 10.79
CA PHE A 345 11.67 21.76 9.93
C PHE A 345 10.56 22.50 10.67
N TYR A 346 10.90 23.28 11.70
CA TYR A 346 9.91 24.14 12.37
C TYR A 346 9.43 25.25 11.41
N VAL A 347 8.49 24.94 10.54
CA VAL A 347 7.66 25.94 9.88
C VAL A 347 6.50 26.18 10.85
N GLY A 348 6.37 27.40 11.37
CA GLY A 348 5.44 27.79 12.44
C GLY A 348 3.97 27.70 12.05
N ILE A 349 3.51 26.50 11.72
CA ILE A 349 2.11 26.12 11.72
C ILE A 349 1.91 25.50 13.10
N ASP A 350 1.13 26.15 13.96
CA ASP A 350 0.72 25.56 15.23
C ASP A 350 0.20 24.15 14.95
N GLU A 351 0.86 23.14 15.53
CA GLU A 351 0.37 21.78 15.54
C GLU A 351 -1.02 21.80 16.20
N SER A 352 -2.07 21.63 15.41
CA SER A 352 -3.28 21.05 15.97
C SER A 352 -2.86 19.66 16.42
N THR A 353 -2.84 19.40 17.73
CA THR A 353 -2.57 18.08 18.30
C THR A 353 -3.72 17.15 17.90
N THR A 354 -3.71 16.67 16.67
CA THR A 354 -4.75 15.77 16.16
C THR A 354 -4.58 14.44 16.84
N PHE A 355 -5.58 14.04 17.64
CA PHE A 355 -5.63 12.71 18.22
C PHE A 355 -5.80 11.68 17.09
N THR A 356 -4.92 10.68 17.04
CA THR A 356 -4.99 9.59 16.06
C THR A 356 -5.29 8.26 16.75
N ALA A 357 -6.19 7.48 16.17
CA ALA A 357 -6.44 6.09 16.53
C ALA A 357 -6.65 5.24 15.28
N ASP A 358 -6.42 3.94 15.41
CA ASP A 358 -6.76 2.94 14.40
C ASP A 358 -7.85 2.02 14.95
N ILE A 359 -8.79 1.60 14.10
CA ILE A 359 -9.90 0.73 14.50
C ILE A 359 -9.89 -0.54 13.66
N PHE A 360 -10.03 -1.69 14.30
CA PHE A 360 -9.87 -3.00 13.66
C PHE A 360 -10.57 -4.11 14.44
N PRO A 361 -11.14 -5.15 13.81
CA PRO A 361 -11.33 -5.30 12.37
C PRO A 361 -12.41 -4.36 11.81
N ASN A 362 -12.28 -4.01 10.53
CA ASN A 362 -13.32 -3.27 9.80
C ASN A 362 -13.38 -3.76 8.34
N PRO A 363 -14.42 -4.51 7.92
CA PRO A 363 -15.63 -4.89 8.68
C PRO A 363 -15.35 -5.80 9.89
N THR A 364 -16.25 -5.80 10.88
CA THR A 364 -16.22 -6.67 12.06
C THR A 364 -17.48 -7.54 12.13
N SER A 365 -17.39 -8.72 12.75
CA SER A 365 -18.53 -9.61 13.04
C SER A 365 -19.05 -9.52 14.48
N GLY A 366 -18.44 -8.69 15.35
CA GLY A 366 -18.90 -8.59 16.74
C GLY A 366 -17.91 -8.02 17.75
N THR A 367 -16.63 -7.93 17.40
CA THR A 367 -15.59 -7.35 18.26
C THR A 367 -14.83 -6.26 17.52
N LEU A 368 -14.69 -5.08 18.12
CA LEU A 368 -13.94 -3.96 17.56
C LEU A 368 -12.84 -3.54 18.54
N HIS A 369 -11.60 -3.51 18.08
CA HIS A 369 -10.45 -3.02 18.81
C HIS A 369 -10.13 -1.58 18.37
N ILE A 370 -9.85 -0.74 19.35
CA ILE A 370 -9.39 0.63 19.18
C ILE A 370 -7.95 0.67 19.64
N TYR A 371 -7.03 0.98 18.74
CA TYR A 371 -5.62 1.17 19.02
C TYR A 371 -5.33 2.67 19.11
N TYR A 372 -4.90 3.13 20.28
CA TYR A 372 -4.63 4.54 20.58
C TYR A 372 -3.51 4.69 21.60
N ASP A 373 -2.99 5.90 21.78
CA ASP A 373 -2.02 6.17 22.85
C ASP A 373 -2.71 6.32 24.20
N ALA A 374 -2.54 5.35 25.09
CA ALA A 374 -3.12 5.34 26.44
C ALA A 374 -2.64 6.50 27.33
N GLN A 375 -1.47 7.06 27.02
CA GLN A 375 -0.91 8.22 27.72
C GLN A 375 -1.41 9.55 27.15
N ASN A 376 -2.21 9.52 26.09
CA ASN A 376 -2.80 10.71 25.50
C ASN A 376 -4.02 11.14 26.33
N THR A 377 -3.88 12.23 27.08
CA THR A 377 -4.96 12.80 27.88
C THR A 377 -6.10 13.39 27.04
N LEU A 378 -5.95 13.47 25.71
CA LEU A 378 -6.95 14.02 24.79
C LEU A 378 -8.07 13.03 24.45
N VAL A 379 -8.21 11.91 25.15
CA VAL A 379 -9.36 11.01 25.03
C VAL A 379 -9.69 10.40 26.41
N ASN A 380 -10.97 10.33 26.75
CA ASN A 380 -11.45 9.64 27.96
C ASN A 380 -12.75 8.84 27.75
N GLY A 381 -13.39 8.96 26.58
CA GLY A 381 -14.60 8.23 26.27
C GLY A 381 -14.70 7.81 24.81
N TRP A 382 -15.73 7.01 24.54
CA TRP A 382 -16.11 6.62 23.20
C TRP A 382 -17.63 6.49 23.07
N CYS A 383 -18.13 6.71 21.86
CA CYS A 383 -19.54 6.59 21.51
C CYS A 383 -19.67 5.98 20.11
N ILE A 384 -20.63 5.08 19.93
CA ILE A 384 -21.00 4.51 18.64
C ILE A 384 -22.39 5.04 18.27
N THR A 385 -22.47 5.63 17.09
CA THR A 385 -23.72 6.12 16.51
C THR A 385 -24.05 5.38 15.22
N HIS A 386 -25.34 5.24 14.93
CA HIS A 386 -25.81 4.89 13.61
C HIS A 386 -25.56 6.06 12.65
N ILE A 387 -25.53 5.82 11.33
CA ILE A 387 -25.31 6.87 10.33
C ILE A 387 -26.35 8.01 10.37
N THR A 388 -27.51 7.76 10.98
CA THR A 388 -28.57 8.74 11.20
C THR A 388 -28.32 9.64 12.42
N GLY A 389 -27.21 9.46 13.12
CA GLY A 389 -26.84 10.20 14.33
C GLY A 389 -27.42 9.64 15.62
N GLN A 390 -28.22 8.57 15.56
CA GLN A 390 -28.73 7.92 16.76
C GLN A 390 -27.59 7.23 17.51
N GLN A 391 -27.38 7.59 18.76
CA GLN A 391 -26.45 6.92 19.64
C GLN A 391 -26.93 5.50 19.97
N VAL A 392 -26.05 4.52 19.81
CA VAL A 392 -26.32 3.09 19.99
C VAL A 392 -25.59 2.54 21.21
N MET A 393 -24.35 2.97 21.44
CA MET A 393 -23.52 2.50 22.55
C MET A 393 -22.52 3.58 22.98
N GLN A 394 -22.12 3.60 24.25
CA GLN A 394 -21.05 4.49 24.74
C GLN A 394 -20.29 3.84 25.88
N GLY A 395 -19.06 4.30 26.10
CA GLY A 395 -18.23 3.84 27.21
C GLY A 395 -17.17 4.85 27.59
N GLN A 396 -16.35 4.47 28.57
CA GLN A 396 -15.18 5.22 29.00
C GLN A 396 -13.92 4.43 28.63
N LEU A 397 -12.84 5.15 28.29
CA LEU A 397 -11.53 4.54 28.14
C LEU A 397 -10.84 4.60 29.52
N SER A 398 -10.36 3.46 30.00
CA SER A 398 -9.66 3.38 31.28
C SER A 398 -8.16 3.59 31.07
N ALA A 399 -7.50 4.25 32.02
CA ALA A 399 -6.04 4.33 32.06
C ALA A 399 -5.37 2.95 32.17
N ASN A 400 -6.12 1.92 32.60
CA ASN A 400 -5.65 0.54 32.70
C ASN A 400 -5.79 -0.27 31.41
N ASP A 401 -6.46 0.26 30.36
CA ASP A 401 -6.68 -0.47 29.10
C ASP A 401 -5.39 -0.61 28.27
N GLY A 402 -4.31 0.10 28.63
CA GLY A 402 -3.14 0.19 27.78
C GLY A 402 -3.48 0.80 26.42
N ASN A 403 -2.73 0.46 25.37
CA ASN A 403 -2.89 1.07 24.04
C ASN A 403 -3.98 0.42 23.18
N GLN A 404 -4.83 -0.42 23.77
CA GLN A 404 -5.88 -1.14 23.08
C GLN A 404 -7.13 -1.22 23.95
N HIS A 405 -8.26 -0.72 23.44
CA HIS A 405 -9.57 -0.94 24.06
C HIS A 405 -10.42 -1.84 23.16
N THR A 406 -11.12 -2.80 23.76
CA THR A 406 -11.97 -3.74 23.03
C THR A 406 -13.44 -3.46 23.31
N ILE A 407 -14.20 -3.20 22.25
CA ILE A 407 -15.65 -3.02 22.29
C ILE A 407 -16.31 -4.30 21.79
N GLN A 408 -17.23 -4.84 22.58
CA GLN A 408 -18.09 -5.95 22.19
C GLN A 408 -19.41 -5.41 21.63
N LEU A 409 -19.71 -5.74 20.38
CA LEU A 409 -20.85 -5.23 19.61
C LEU A 409 -22.03 -6.22 19.56
N HIS A 410 -21.99 -7.25 20.39
CA HIS A 410 -23.01 -8.29 20.48
C HIS A 410 -24.40 -7.66 20.71
N GLY A 411 -25.37 -8.02 19.87
CA GLY A 411 -26.74 -7.51 19.93
C GLY A 411 -27.02 -6.25 19.10
N MET A 412 -26.01 -5.69 18.43
CA MET A 412 -26.22 -4.67 17.40
C MET A 412 -26.59 -5.32 16.07
N ALA A 413 -27.47 -4.67 15.29
CA ALA A 413 -27.83 -5.14 13.96
C ALA A 413 -26.66 -4.96 12.98
N SER A 414 -26.55 -5.80 11.96
CA SER A 414 -25.58 -5.59 10.89
C SER A 414 -25.85 -4.27 10.17
N GLY A 415 -24.80 -3.48 9.91
CA GLY A 415 -24.95 -2.15 9.33
C GLY A 415 -23.69 -1.30 9.39
N LEU A 416 -23.79 -0.08 8.86
CA LEU A 416 -22.73 0.93 8.91
C LEU A 416 -22.88 1.78 10.18
N TYR A 417 -21.79 1.93 10.92
CA TYR A 417 -21.72 2.67 12.18
C TYR A 417 -20.57 3.68 12.18
N ILE A 418 -20.68 4.65 13.09
CA ILE A 418 -19.66 5.66 13.33
C ILE A 418 -19.19 5.51 14.77
N LEU A 419 -17.90 5.23 14.96
CA LEU A 419 -17.21 5.32 16.25
C LEU A 419 -16.63 6.71 16.42
N GLN A 420 -16.95 7.35 17.53
CA GLN A 420 -16.42 8.64 17.95
C GLN A 420 -15.65 8.46 19.26
N LEU A 421 -14.43 8.97 19.30
CA LEU A 421 -13.65 9.04 20.52
C LEU A 421 -13.77 10.45 21.08
N THR A 422 -13.94 10.57 22.39
CA THR A 422 -14.31 11.81 23.05
C THR A 422 -13.38 12.17 24.19
N HIS A 423 -13.23 13.48 24.41
CA HIS A 423 -12.59 14.05 25.59
C HIS A 423 -13.52 15.08 26.21
N SER A 424 -13.93 14.85 27.46
CA SER A 424 -14.81 15.77 28.19
C SER A 424 -16.09 16.11 27.42
N GLY A 425 -16.63 15.15 26.67
CA GLY A 425 -17.84 15.29 25.86
C GLY A 425 -17.65 15.84 24.44
N GLN A 426 -16.45 16.28 24.06
CA GLN A 426 -16.15 16.70 22.69
C GLN A 426 -15.54 15.57 21.87
N VAL A 427 -15.92 15.48 20.59
CA VAL A 427 -15.38 14.48 19.66
C VAL A 427 -13.99 14.91 19.22
N VAL A 428 -12.99 14.06 19.47
CA VAL A 428 -11.59 14.28 19.09
C VAL A 428 -11.15 13.42 17.91
N TYR A 429 -11.88 12.33 17.64
CA TYR A 429 -11.64 11.45 16.50
C TYR A 429 -12.93 10.76 16.08
N THR A 430 -13.08 10.53 14.79
CA THR A 430 -14.25 9.85 14.21
C THR A 430 -13.77 8.84 13.18
N SER A 431 -14.29 7.62 13.25
CA SER A 431 -14.05 6.59 12.25
C SER A 431 -15.32 5.80 11.95
N LYS A 432 -15.43 5.29 10.73
CA LYS A 432 -16.59 4.52 10.26
C LYS A 432 -16.23 3.04 10.25
N PHE A 433 -17.15 2.18 10.69
CA PHE A 433 -16.97 0.73 10.59
C PHE A 433 -18.25 0.01 10.18
N ILE A 434 -18.09 -1.15 9.57
CA ILE A 434 -19.20 -2.02 9.14
C ILE A 434 -19.29 -3.21 10.10
N LEU A 435 -20.47 -3.42 10.68
CA LEU A 435 -20.81 -4.63 11.44
C LEU A 435 -21.56 -5.60 10.52
N GLN A 436 -21.11 -6.84 10.44
CA GLN A 436 -21.72 -7.91 9.65
C GLN A 436 -22.25 -9.00 10.59
N SER A 437 -23.27 -9.75 10.15
CA SER A 437 -23.68 -10.96 10.85
C SER A 437 -22.58 -12.00 10.72
N GLU A 438 -22.37 -12.79 11.78
CA GLU A 438 -21.51 -13.99 11.71
C GLU A 438 -21.93 -14.95 10.59
#